data_AF-A0AAE3DTV2-F1
#
_entry.id   AF-A0AAE3DTV2-F1
#
_cell.length_a   1.000
_cell.length_b   1.000
_cell.length_c   1.000
_cell.angle_alpha   90.00
_cell.angle_beta   90.00
_cell.angle_gamma   90.00
#
_symmetry.space_group_name_H-M   'P 1'
#
loop_
_entity.id
_entity.type
_entity.pdbx_description
1 polymer ?
#
loop_
_entity_poly.entity_id
_entity_poly.type
_entity_poly.pdbx_seq_one_letter_code
_entity_poly.pdbx_strand_id
1 'polypeptide(L)'
;MEGYNIEKEMREAIEAGENALYSLRAAKEELRKAGNWGIADLLGGGFFVSLIKHSKMDEASRLMEQARYDLKKFQKELRDVTVNTDLSLNCGDFLTFADFFWDGVVADWLVQSKINEARSQVEQAIPQVEQILSNLKRY
;
A
#
# COMPACT_ATOMS: atom_id res chain seq x y z
N MET A 1 -9.38 -32.39 10.72
CA MET A 1 -10.57 -31.52 10.95
C MET A 1 -10.26 -30.16 10.30
N GLU A 2 -10.01 -30.16 8.99
CA GLU A 2 -9.37 -29.03 8.27
C GLU A 2 -10.33 -28.20 7.40
N GLY A 3 -11.61 -28.58 7.31
CA GLY A 3 -12.59 -27.87 6.48
C GLY A 3 -13.21 -26.61 7.10
N TYR A 4 -12.98 -26.32 8.40
CA TYR A 4 -13.69 -25.25 9.12
C TYR A 4 -13.00 -23.86 9.03
N ASN A 5 -11.86 -23.75 8.34
CA ASN A 5 -11.05 -22.51 8.37
C ASN A 5 -11.01 -21.73 7.05
N ILE A 6 -11.36 -22.32 5.90
CA ILE A 6 -11.23 -21.64 4.60
C ILE A 6 -12.16 -20.43 4.49
N GLU A 7 -13.42 -20.54 4.90
CA GLU A 7 -14.32 -19.38 4.89
C GLU A 7 -13.85 -18.25 5.80
N LYS A 8 -13.19 -18.60 6.91
CA LYS A 8 -12.64 -17.63 7.84
C LYS A 8 -11.41 -16.95 7.22
N GLU A 9 -10.47 -17.71 6.68
CA GLU A 9 -9.27 -17.20 6.01
C GLU A 9 -9.62 -16.34 4.79
N MET A 10 -10.63 -16.73 4.01
CA MET A 10 -11.17 -15.92 2.91
C MET A 10 -11.70 -14.57 3.41
N ARG A 11 -12.48 -14.57 4.50
CA ARG A 11 -12.97 -13.33 5.11
C ARG A 11 -11.82 -12.46 5.64
N GLU A 12 -10.85 -13.05 6.33
CA GLU A 12 -9.67 -12.35 6.85
C GLU A 12 -8.82 -11.76 5.72
N ALA A 13 -8.64 -12.47 4.61
CA ALA A 13 -7.95 -11.98 3.43
C ALA A 13 -8.71 -10.85 2.72
N ILE A 14 -10.03 -10.96 2.58
CA ILE A 14 -10.86 -9.88 2.01
C ILE A 14 -10.79 -8.63 2.89
N GLU A 15 -10.97 -8.77 4.20
CA GLU A 15 -10.89 -7.65 5.14
C GLU A 15 -9.51 -7.00 5.13
N ALA A 16 -8.44 -7.80 5.17
CA ALA A 16 -7.07 -7.29 5.09
C ALA A 16 -6.81 -6.58 3.75
N GLY A 17 -7.31 -7.10 2.64
CA GLY A 17 -7.19 -6.48 1.32
C GLY A 17 -7.96 -5.17 1.21
N GLU A 18 -9.16 -5.07 1.79
CA GLU A 18 -9.93 -3.82 1.83
C GLU A 18 -9.24 -2.74 2.67
N ASN A 19 -8.69 -3.11 3.83
CA ASN A 19 -7.89 -2.21 4.66
C ASN A 19 -6.63 -1.74 3.93
N ALA A 20 -5.91 -2.66 3.28
CA ALA A 20 -4.77 -2.35 2.44
C ALA A 20 -5.12 -1.35 1.32
N LEU A 21 -6.22 -1.58 0.61
CA LEU A 21 -6.69 -0.70 -0.46
C LEU A 21 -7.07 0.69 0.07
N TYR A 22 -7.73 0.76 1.22
CA TYR A 22 -8.05 2.03 1.88
C TYR A 22 -6.79 2.81 2.22
N SER A 23 -5.83 2.17 2.89
CA SER A 23 -4.57 2.80 3.32
C SER A 23 -3.71 3.24 2.13
N LEU A 24 -3.64 2.46 1.04
CA LEU A 24 -2.98 2.88 -0.21
C LEU A 24 -3.60 4.13 -0.82
N ARG A 25 -4.93 4.20 -0.88
CA ARG A 25 -5.64 5.36 -1.44
C ARG A 25 -5.42 6.60 -0.58
N ALA A 26 -5.42 6.45 0.74
CA ALA A 26 -5.10 7.54 1.66
C ALA A 26 -3.65 8.03 1.48
N ALA A 27 -2.69 7.11 1.43
CA ALA A 27 -1.29 7.42 1.19
C ALA A 27 -1.08 8.12 -0.17
N LYS A 28 -1.73 7.65 -1.24
CA LYS A 28 -1.69 8.28 -2.57
C LYS A 28 -2.11 9.74 -2.52
N GLU A 29 -3.20 10.04 -1.82
CA GLU A 29 -3.75 11.40 -1.76
C GLU A 29 -2.85 12.35 -0.97
N GLU A 30 -2.27 11.92 0.15
CA GLU A 30 -1.31 12.75 0.88
C GLU A 30 0.04 12.89 0.16
N LEU A 31 0.53 11.84 -0.51
CA LEU A 31 1.72 11.93 -1.37
C LEU A 31 1.51 12.92 -2.53
N ARG A 32 0.32 12.94 -3.13
CA ARG A 32 -0.05 13.92 -4.17
C ARG A 32 0.00 15.35 -3.63
N LYS A 33 -0.53 15.57 -2.42
CA LYS A 33 -0.44 16.87 -1.75
C LYS A 33 1.01 17.25 -1.48
N ALA A 34 1.81 16.34 -0.89
CA ALA A 34 3.22 16.58 -0.58
C ALA A 34 4.08 16.90 -1.82
N GLY A 35 3.87 16.20 -2.94
CA GLY A 35 4.58 16.45 -4.20
C GLY A 35 4.26 17.83 -4.83
N ASN A 36 3.01 18.29 -4.73
CA ASN A 36 2.60 19.60 -5.26
C ASN A 36 3.19 20.77 -4.46
N TRP A 37 3.38 20.62 -3.15
CA TRP A 37 4.05 21.62 -2.32
C TRP A 37 5.56 21.69 -2.60
N GLY A 38 6.22 20.58 -2.92
CA GLY A 38 7.65 20.57 -3.27
C GLY A 38 8.02 21.37 -4.53
N ILE A 39 7.08 21.58 -5.45
CA ILE A 39 7.25 22.43 -6.65
C ILE A 39 6.95 23.91 -6.31
N ALA A 40 6.00 24.16 -5.41
CA ALA A 40 5.65 25.51 -4.97
C ALA A 40 6.83 26.22 -4.27
N ASP A 41 7.69 25.46 -3.57
CA ASP A 41 8.93 25.95 -2.94
C ASP A 41 9.91 26.61 -3.92
N LEU A 42 9.93 26.17 -5.18
CA LEU A 42 10.86 26.65 -6.20
C LEU A 42 10.40 27.92 -6.92
N LEU A 43 9.13 28.30 -6.80
CA LEU A 43 8.53 29.41 -7.56
C LEU A 43 8.16 30.65 -6.72
N GLY A 44 8.22 30.59 -5.38
CA GLY A 44 7.61 31.61 -4.52
C GLY A 44 8.45 32.05 -3.32
N GLY A 45 9.71 32.45 -3.55
CA GLY A 45 10.70 32.78 -2.52
C GLY A 45 10.16 33.44 -1.22
N GLY A 46 10.56 32.87 -0.08
CA GLY A 46 10.64 33.59 1.19
C GLY A 46 9.80 33.03 2.36
N PHE A 47 10.50 32.37 3.28
CA PHE A 47 10.26 32.35 4.74
C PHE A 47 9.07 31.59 5.37
N PHE A 48 7.95 31.32 4.69
CA PHE A 48 6.80 30.64 5.35
C PHE A 48 6.67 29.14 5.08
N VAL A 49 7.53 28.60 4.22
CA VAL A 49 7.39 27.25 3.67
C VAL A 49 7.87 26.14 4.62
N SER A 50 8.90 26.40 5.44
CA SER A 50 9.58 25.34 6.21
C SER A 50 8.73 24.69 7.30
N LEU A 51 7.75 25.41 7.88
CA LEU A 51 6.98 24.93 9.04
C LEU A 51 5.75 24.11 8.65
N ILE A 52 5.11 24.44 7.53
CA ILE A 52 3.99 23.65 6.96
C ILE A 52 4.52 22.36 6.31
N LYS A 53 5.78 22.38 5.83
CA LYS A 53 6.44 21.24 5.18
C LYS A 53 6.66 20.05 6.10
N HIS A 54 6.92 20.24 7.40
CA HIS A 54 7.12 19.11 8.32
C HIS A 54 5.83 18.30 8.54
N SER A 55 4.73 18.96 8.92
CA SER A 55 3.50 18.25 9.31
C SER A 55 2.85 17.46 8.16
N LYS A 56 3.01 17.90 6.91
CA LYS A 56 2.50 17.17 5.74
C LYS A 56 3.38 16.00 5.33
N MET A 57 4.69 16.12 5.48
CA MET A 57 5.59 14.98 5.27
C MET A 57 5.40 13.93 6.36
N ASP A 58 5.21 14.35 7.61
CA ASP A 58 4.93 13.45 8.74
C ASP A 58 3.62 12.68 8.53
N GLU A 59 2.58 13.33 8.02
CA GLU A 59 1.29 12.66 7.75
C GLU A 59 1.36 11.71 6.55
N ALA A 60 1.99 12.12 5.45
CA ALA A 60 2.28 11.22 4.34
C ALA A 60 3.10 10.02 4.82
N SER A 61 4.01 10.25 5.78
CA SER A 61 4.82 9.21 6.37
C SER A 61 4.04 8.20 7.16
N ARG A 62 3.20 8.67 8.05
CA ARG A 62 2.31 7.84 8.85
C ARG A 62 1.39 6.98 7.97
N LEU A 63 0.84 7.55 6.91
CA LEU A 63 -0.04 6.82 5.99
C LEU A 63 0.71 5.79 5.14
N MET A 64 1.95 6.07 4.75
CA MET A 64 2.79 5.09 4.06
C MET A 64 3.14 3.91 4.95
N GLU A 65 3.47 4.15 6.22
CA GLU A 65 3.71 3.08 7.20
C GLU A 65 2.45 2.24 7.43
N GLN A 66 1.29 2.89 7.52
CA GLN A 66 0.00 2.20 7.65
C GLN A 66 -0.31 1.34 6.41
N ALA A 67 -0.13 1.89 5.21
CA ALA A 67 -0.33 1.15 3.96
C ALA A 67 0.57 -0.08 3.90
N ARG A 68 1.84 0.05 4.27
CA ARG A 68 2.78 -1.08 4.37
C ARG A 68 2.29 -2.13 5.36
N TYR A 69 1.88 -1.72 6.56
CA TYR A 69 1.42 -2.65 7.57
C TYR A 69 0.21 -3.45 7.08
N ASP A 70 -0.81 -2.77 6.55
CA ASP A 70 -2.03 -3.41 6.09
C ASP A 70 -1.78 -4.34 4.91
N LEU A 71 -0.86 -3.98 4.01
CA LEU A 71 -0.50 -4.85 2.90
C LEU A 71 0.33 -6.05 3.28
N LYS A 72 1.22 -5.93 4.25
CA LYS A 72 1.92 -7.10 4.82
C LYS A 72 0.93 -8.05 5.49
N LYS A 73 -0.08 -7.50 6.19
CA LYS A 73 -1.17 -8.30 6.74
C LYS A 73 -1.93 -9.00 5.61
N PHE A 74 -2.34 -8.27 4.58
CA PHE A 74 -3.03 -8.86 3.43
C PHE A 74 -2.22 -9.96 2.74
N GLN A 75 -0.93 -9.73 2.52
CA GLN A 75 -0.01 -10.71 1.94
C GLN A 75 0.03 -12.00 2.77
N LYS A 76 0.06 -11.88 4.10
CA LYS A 76 0.04 -13.02 5.01
C LYS A 76 -1.28 -13.80 4.90
N GLU A 77 -2.42 -13.13 5.04
CA GLU A 77 -3.73 -13.80 4.97
C GLU A 77 -3.97 -14.43 3.59
N LEU A 78 -3.52 -13.77 2.51
CA LEU A 78 -3.60 -14.30 1.15
C LEU A 78 -2.76 -15.57 0.97
N ARG A 79 -1.58 -15.63 1.61
CA ARG A 79 -0.74 -16.82 1.60
C ARG A 79 -1.44 -17.99 2.30
N ASP A 80 -2.07 -17.74 3.43
CA ASP A 80 -2.82 -18.75 4.18
C ASP A 80 -3.99 -19.29 3.33
N VAL A 81 -4.76 -18.40 2.67
CA VAL A 81 -5.80 -18.78 1.70
C VAL A 81 -5.23 -19.60 0.55
N THR A 82 -4.07 -19.23 0.00
CA THR A 82 -3.46 -19.91 -1.16
C THR A 82 -2.95 -21.31 -0.79
N VAL A 83 -2.51 -21.53 0.44
CA VAL A 83 -2.11 -22.87 0.91
C VAL A 83 -3.34 -23.78 1.04
N ASN A 84 -4.49 -23.21 1.41
CA ASN A 84 -5.70 -23.97 1.69
C ASN A 84 -6.69 -24.05 0.50
N THR A 85 -6.37 -23.41 -0.64
CA THR A 85 -7.22 -23.36 -1.85
C THR A 85 -6.39 -23.44 -3.13
N ASP A 86 -7.00 -23.74 -4.27
CA ASP A 86 -6.31 -23.80 -5.57
C ASP A 86 -6.18 -22.42 -6.26
N LEU A 87 -6.20 -21.33 -5.49
CA LEU A 87 -6.09 -19.93 -5.95
C LEU A 87 -4.66 -19.51 -6.35
N SER A 88 -3.78 -20.49 -6.56
CA SER A 88 -2.32 -20.37 -6.59
C SER A 88 -1.75 -19.45 -7.68
N LEU A 89 -2.30 -19.46 -8.90
CA LEU A 89 -1.73 -18.71 -10.03
C LEU A 89 -1.88 -17.19 -9.91
N ASN A 90 -3.04 -16.68 -9.51
CA ASN A 90 -3.24 -15.22 -9.40
C ASN A 90 -2.63 -14.66 -8.11
N CYS A 91 -2.58 -15.44 -7.03
CA CYS A 91 -2.04 -15.00 -5.75
C CYS A 91 -0.50 -14.99 -5.76
N GLY A 92 0.14 -15.93 -6.45
CA GLY A 92 1.61 -16.02 -6.52
C GLY A 92 2.28 -14.78 -7.14
N ASP A 93 1.70 -14.24 -8.21
CA ASP A 93 2.20 -13.01 -8.86
C ASP A 93 2.07 -11.79 -7.93
N PHE A 94 0.96 -11.70 -7.18
CA PHE A 94 0.78 -10.64 -6.19
C PHE A 94 1.72 -10.76 -5.00
N LEU A 95 1.92 -11.96 -4.46
CA LEU A 95 2.85 -12.17 -3.33
C LEU A 95 4.27 -11.74 -3.72
N THR A 96 4.70 -12.10 -4.93
CA THR A 96 5.99 -11.70 -5.50
C THR A 96 6.06 -10.18 -5.68
N PHE A 97 5.02 -9.58 -6.25
CA PHE A 97 4.91 -8.11 -6.38
C PHE A 97 4.99 -7.42 -5.03
N ALA A 98 4.24 -7.90 -4.03
CA ALA A 98 4.20 -7.33 -2.68
C ALA A 98 5.58 -7.38 -2.03
N ASP A 99 6.32 -8.48 -2.15
CA ASP A 99 7.69 -8.59 -1.65
C ASP A 99 8.60 -7.53 -2.28
N PHE A 100 8.62 -7.42 -3.62
CA PHE A 100 9.39 -6.39 -4.32
C PHE A 100 8.95 -4.96 -3.96
N PHE A 101 7.64 -4.76 -3.79
CA PHE A 101 7.06 -3.49 -3.41
C PHE A 101 7.56 -3.05 -2.03
N TRP A 102 7.48 -3.91 -1.02
CA TRP A 102 7.84 -3.53 0.36
C TRP A 102 9.33 -3.31 0.56
N ASP A 103 10.17 -4.02 -0.18
CA ASP A 103 11.62 -3.91 -0.08
C ASP A 103 12.15 -2.65 -0.78
N GLY A 104 11.56 -2.26 -1.92
CA GLY A 104 11.95 -1.05 -2.66
C GLY A 104 11.30 0.21 -2.12
N VAL A 105 9.97 0.25 -2.01
CA VAL A 105 9.20 1.47 -1.72
C VAL A 105 9.53 2.05 -0.35
N VAL A 106 9.55 1.17 0.66
CA VAL A 106 9.61 1.59 2.07
C VAL A 106 11.04 1.84 2.54
N ALA A 107 12.04 1.19 1.95
CA ALA A 107 13.43 1.48 2.27
C ALA A 107 13.85 2.85 1.71
N ASP A 108 13.34 3.18 0.52
CA ASP A 108 13.79 4.33 -0.25
C ASP A 108 13.10 5.65 0.10
N TRP A 109 11.81 5.65 0.42
CA TRP A 109 11.07 6.87 0.78
C TRP A 109 11.48 7.50 2.13
N LEU A 110 12.20 6.74 2.99
CA LEU A 110 12.89 7.28 4.18
C LEU A 110 13.93 8.35 3.79
N VAL A 111 14.30 8.41 2.50
CA VAL A 111 15.09 9.47 1.90
C VAL A 111 14.15 10.52 1.30
N GLN A 112 14.24 11.74 1.82
CA GLN A 112 13.34 12.89 1.58
C GLN A 112 13.08 13.26 0.10
N SER A 113 13.91 12.80 -0.84
CA SER A 113 13.82 13.13 -2.27
C SER A 113 12.89 12.22 -3.09
N LYS A 114 12.33 11.15 -2.51
CA LYS A 114 11.67 10.06 -3.28
C LYS A 114 10.13 10.04 -3.27
N ILE A 115 9.48 11.16 -2.99
CA ILE A 115 7.99 11.26 -2.94
C ILE A 115 7.31 10.83 -4.25
N ASN A 116 7.89 11.20 -5.40
CA ASN A 116 7.32 10.83 -6.71
C ASN A 116 7.44 9.33 -7.00
N GLU A 117 8.51 8.70 -6.53
CA GLU A 117 8.74 7.26 -6.64
C GLU A 117 7.76 6.50 -5.75
N ALA A 118 7.64 6.88 -4.48
CA ALA A 118 6.66 6.34 -3.54
C ALA A 118 5.22 6.47 -4.08
N ARG A 119 4.88 7.62 -4.67
CA ARG A 119 3.57 7.82 -5.30
C ARG A 119 3.35 6.88 -6.48
N SER A 120 4.31 6.79 -7.39
CA SER A 120 4.20 5.91 -8.57
C SER A 120 4.01 4.45 -8.15
N GLN A 121 4.73 4.03 -7.12
CA GLN A 121 4.59 2.70 -6.60
C GLN A 121 3.20 2.51 -5.96
N VAL A 122 2.75 3.37 -5.03
CA VAL A 122 1.40 3.27 -4.46
C VAL A 122 0.31 3.23 -5.55
N GLU A 123 0.47 4.00 -6.62
CA GLU A 123 -0.43 3.97 -7.79
C GLU A 123 -0.43 2.61 -8.52
N GLN A 124 0.69 1.88 -8.54
CA GLN A 124 0.79 0.53 -9.09
C GLN A 124 0.25 -0.56 -8.16
N ALA A 125 0.34 -0.37 -6.84
CA ALA A 125 -0.16 -1.36 -5.87
C ALA A 125 -1.70 -1.41 -5.81
N ILE A 126 -2.37 -0.27 -5.97
CA ILE A 126 -3.84 -0.18 -5.95
C ILE A 126 -4.52 -1.18 -6.92
N PRO A 127 -4.23 -1.18 -8.24
CA PRO A 127 -4.89 -2.09 -9.16
C PRO A 127 -4.56 -3.57 -8.89
N GLN A 128 -3.37 -3.85 -8.36
CA GLN A 128 -2.97 -5.22 -7.97
C GLN A 128 -3.85 -5.74 -6.83
N VAL A 129 -4.02 -4.93 -5.77
CA VAL A 129 -4.89 -5.28 -4.63
C VAL A 129 -6.35 -5.41 -5.06
N GLU A 130 -6.83 -4.51 -5.91
CA GLU A 130 -8.20 -4.56 -6.45
C GLU A 130 -8.46 -5.85 -7.24
N GLN A 131 -7.50 -6.27 -8.07
CA GLN A 131 -7.62 -7.50 -8.85
C GLN A 131 -7.71 -8.73 -7.94
N ILE A 132 -6.86 -8.84 -6.93
CA ILE A 132 -6.90 -9.96 -5.99
C ILE A 132 -8.18 -9.95 -5.17
N LEU A 133 -8.62 -8.80 -4.67
CA LEU A 133 -9.90 -8.67 -3.99
C LEU A 133 -11.07 -9.11 -4.88
N SER A 134 -11.05 -8.77 -6.17
CA SER A 134 -12.08 -9.22 -7.11
C SER A 134 -12.08 -10.74 -7.25
N ASN A 135 -10.89 -11.37 -7.28
CA ASN A 135 -10.77 -12.82 -7.36
C ASN A 135 -11.26 -13.50 -6.07
N LEU A 136 -10.85 -13.01 -4.90
CA LEU A 136 -11.28 -13.54 -3.60
C LEU A 136 -12.80 -13.44 -3.41
N LYS A 137 -13.43 -12.35 -3.86
CA LYS A 137 -14.88 -12.15 -3.74
C LYS A 137 -15.72 -12.99 -4.72
N ARG A 138 -15.10 -13.55 -5.76
CA ARG A 138 -15.76 -14.39 -6.77
C ARG A 138 -15.62 -15.89 -6.50
N TYR A 139 -14.68 -16.25 -5.61
CA TYR A 139 -14.47 -17.61 -5.15
C TYR A 139 -15.53 -17.98 -4.11
#